data_AF-A0A932T6V4-F1
#
_entry.id   AF-A0A932T6V4-F1
#
_cell.length_a   1.000
_cell.length_b   1.000
_cell.length_c   1.000
_cell.angle_alpha   90.00
_cell.angle_beta   90.00
_cell.angle_gamma   90.00
#
_symmetry.space_group_name_H-M   'P 1'
#
loop_
_entity.id
_entity.type
_entity.pdbx_description
1 polymer ?
#
loop_
_entity_poly.entity_id
_entity_poly.type
_entity_poly.pdbx_seq_one_letter_code
_entity_poly.pdbx_strand_id
1 'polypeptide(L)'
;MLIRGAELNIRQRVLVLSAFSYRWTHENPSRKSVWSRVRSGMPLIPLQTDEQWLREHAFHFVRDGSRLSARHRFCEPHYVADS
;
A
#
# COMPACT_ATOMS: atom_id res chain seq x y z
N MET A 1 -2.64 -5.92 14.14
CA MET A 1 -4.01 -5.62 13.70
C MET A 1 -3.97 -5.39 12.21
N LEU A 2 -4.84 -6.04 11.45
CA LEU A 2 -4.94 -5.86 10.01
C LEU A 2 -6.11 -4.90 9.75
N ILE A 3 -5.91 -3.86 8.94
CA ILE A 3 -6.93 -2.85 8.62
C ILE A 3 -7.08 -2.77 7.11
N ARG A 4 -8.32 -2.75 6.60
CA ARG A 4 -8.58 -2.55 5.17
C ARG A 4 -8.17 -1.14 4.76
N GLY A 5 -7.61 -1.00 3.57
CA GLY A 5 -7.19 0.32 3.07
C GLY A 5 -8.37 1.30 2.93
N ALA A 6 -9.57 0.78 2.64
CA ALA A 6 -10.81 1.55 2.61
C ALA A 6 -11.17 2.17 3.98
N GLU A 7 -10.76 1.55 5.08
CA GLU A 7 -11.10 1.96 6.46
C GLU A 7 -10.02 2.85 7.09
N LEU A 8 -8.91 3.09 6.40
CA LEU A 8 -7.82 3.90 6.92
C LEU A 8 -8.28 5.34 7.09
N ASN A 9 -7.99 5.89 8.27
CA ASN A 9 -8.10 7.33 8.49
C ASN A 9 -6.97 8.09 7.76
N ILE A 10 -7.09 9.41 7.70
CA ILE A 10 -6.15 10.29 6.97
C ILE A 10 -4.69 10.05 7.39
N ARG A 11 -4.41 9.93 8.69
CA ARG A 11 -3.04 9.73 9.19
C ARG A 11 -2.48 8.38 8.74
N GLN A 12 -3.29 7.33 8.84
CA GLN A 12 -2.89 5.98 8.44
C GLN A 12 -2.65 5.88 6.93
N ARG A 13 -3.47 6.56 6.10
CA ARG A 13 -3.26 6.66 4.65
C ARG A 13 -1.89 7.27 4.34
N VAL A 14 -1.52 8.37 5.00
CA VAL A 14 -0.20 9.00 4.81
C VAL A 14 0.95 8.05 5.19
N LEU A 15 0.81 7.29 6.27
CA LEU A 15 1.82 6.29 6.67
C LEU A 15 1.96 5.18 5.61
N VAL A 16 0.84 4.67 5.10
CA VAL A 16 0.86 3.64 4.05
C VAL A 16 1.47 4.17 2.75
N LEU A 17 1.00 5.32 2.27
CA LEU A 17 1.47 5.89 1.01
C LEU A 17 2.94 6.34 1.08
N SER A 18 3.47 6.64 2.26
CA SER A 18 4.91 6.90 2.42
C SER A 18 5.75 5.63 2.48
N ALA A 19 5.25 4.55 3.09
CA ALA A 19 5.99 3.29 3.27
C ALA A 19 6.01 2.41 2.00
N PHE A 20 4.93 2.39 1.22
CA PHE A 20 4.77 1.49 0.08
C PHE A 20 5.20 2.16 -1.24
N SER A 21 6.52 2.26 -1.44
CA SER A 21 7.12 2.92 -2.61
C SER A 21 6.98 2.17 -3.94
N TYR A 22 6.73 0.85 -3.88
CA TYR A 22 6.51 0.01 -5.07
C TYR A 22 5.07 0.07 -5.61
N ARG A 23 4.15 0.79 -4.95
CA ARG A 23 2.76 0.90 -5.43
C ARG A 23 2.72 1.48 -6.85
N TRP A 24 1.91 0.89 -7.71
CA TRP A 24 1.78 1.28 -9.10
C TRP A 24 0.60 2.25 -9.30
N THR A 25 0.78 3.47 -8.81
CA THR A 25 -0.28 4.48 -8.77
C THR A 25 0.12 5.79 -9.42
N HIS A 26 -0.86 6.57 -9.89
CA HIS A 26 -0.63 7.87 -10.54
C HIS A 26 0.10 8.87 -9.62
N GLU A 27 -0.24 8.86 -8.34
CA GLU A 27 0.18 9.79 -7.30
C GLU A 27 1.52 9.39 -6.66
N ASN A 28 2.08 8.22 -6.98
CA ASN A 28 3.42 7.83 -6.56
C ASN A 28 4.48 8.44 -7.52
N PRO A 29 5.15 9.55 -7.16
CA PRO A 29 6.16 10.18 -8.03
C PRO A 29 7.39 9.28 -8.21
N SER A 30 7.63 8.39 -7.25
CA SER A 30 8.78 7.49 -7.24
C SER A 30 8.58 6.26 -8.13
N ARG A 31 7.36 5.99 -8.65
CA ARG A 31 7.08 4.72 -9.34
C ARG A 31 8.05 4.42 -10.48
N LYS A 32 8.37 5.42 -11.31
CA LYS A 32 9.27 5.24 -12.47
C LYS A 32 10.69 4.86 -12.01
N SER A 33 11.19 5.55 -10.98
CA SER A 33 12.54 5.34 -10.43
C SER A 33 12.66 4.01 -9.68
N VAL A 34 11.62 3.62 -8.95
CA VAL A 34 11.57 2.36 -8.20
C VAL A 34 11.50 1.17 -9.18
N TRP A 35 10.60 1.23 -10.15
CA TRP A 35 10.38 0.12 -11.09
C TRP A 35 11.47 0.00 -12.17
N SER A 36 12.21 1.07 -12.48
CA SER A 36 13.36 0.97 -13.40
C SER A 36 14.51 0.11 -12.85
N ARG A 37 14.55 -0.08 -11.52
CA ARG A 37 15.54 -0.95 -10.85
C ARG A 37 15.09 -2.41 -10.75
N VAL A 38 13.83 -2.70 -11.06
CA VAL A 38 13.29 -4.05 -11.05
C VAL A 38 13.67 -4.72 -12.37
N ARG A 39 14.28 -5.91 -12.30
CA ARG A 39 14.77 -6.65 -13.49
C ARG A 39 13.67 -6.87 -14.53
N SER A 40 12.44 -7.12 -14.07
CA SER A 40 11.27 -7.36 -14.92
C SER A 40 10.68 -6.08 -15.53
N GLY A 41 11.19 -4.90 -15.17
CA GLY A 41 10.70 -3.62 -15.65
C GLY A 41 9.39 -3.16 -15.00
N MET A 42 8.74 -2.19 -15.63
CA MET A 42 7.47 -1.62 -15.15
C MET A 42 6.30 -2.61 -15.34
N PRO A 43 5.31 -2.60 -14.43
CA PRO A 43 4.13 -3.43 -14.58
C PRO A 43 3.35 -3.12 -15.87
N LEU A 44 2.81 -4.17 -16.51
CA LEU A 44 1.91 -4.04 -17.67
C LEU A 44 0.45 -3.81 -17.28
N ILE A 45 0.15 -3.84 -15.98
CA ILE A 45 -1.19 -3.53 -15.47
C ILE A 45 -1.48 -2.02 -15.59
N PRO A 46 -2.75 -1.64 -15.77
CA PRO A 46 -3.15 -0.24 -15.79
C PRO A 46 -2.69 0.50 -14.53
N LEU A 47 -2.29 1.76 -14.71
CA LEU A 47 -2.10 2.65 -13.57
C LEU A 47 -3.45 2.90 -12.91
N GLN A 48 -3.43 2.90 -11.58
CA GLN A 48 -4.60 3.20 -10.76
C GLN A 48 -4.34 4.39 -9.84
N THR A 49 -5.38 4.95 -9.24
CA THR A 49 -5.22 5.99 -8.20
C THR A 49 -4.76 5.38 -6.88
N ASP A 50 -4.16 6.18 -6.01
CA ASP A 50 -3.85 5.77 -4.64
C ASP A 50 -5.12 5.28 -3.91
N GLU A 51 -6.29 5.88 -4.20
CA GLU A 51 -7.56 5.44 -3.61
C GLU A 51 -7.98 4.05 -4.09
N GLN A 52 -7.90 3.76 -5.39
CA GLN A 52 -8.20 2.43 -5.93
C GLN A 52 -7.26 1.39 -5.33
N TRP A 53 -5.96 1.68 -5.31
CA TRP A 53 -4.96 0.78 -4.76
C TRP A 53 -5.20 0.50 -3.27
N LEU A 54 -5.54 1.52 -2.48
CA LEU A 54 -5.87 1.32 -1.06
C LEU A 54 -7.11 0.43 -0.88
N ARG A 55 -8.17 0.60 -1.69
CA ARG A 55 -9.38 -0.23 -1.56
C ARG A 55 -9.11 -1.72 -1.80
N GLU A 56 -8.12 -2.05 -2.62
CA GLU A 56 -7.78 -3.43 -2.97
C GLU A 56 -6.91 -4.15 -1.92
N HIS A 57 -6.35 -3.41 -0.95
CA HIS A 57 -5.34 -3.91 -0.02
C HIS A 57 -5.72 -3.73 1.45
N ALA A 58 -5.03 -4.46 2.32
CA ALA A 58 -5.06 -4.34 3.76
C ALA A 58 -3.62 -4.22 4.32
N PHE A 59 -3.50 -3.58 5.48
CA PHE A 59 -2.22 -3.17 6.05
C PHE A 59 -2.11 -3.56 7.52
N HIS A 60 -0.97 -4.13 7.89
CA HIS A 60 -0.69 -4.47 9.27
C HIS A 60 -0.25 -3.23 10.05
N PHE A 61 -1.04 -2.86 11.05
CA PHE A 61 -0.70 -1.86 12.05
C PHE A 61 -0.38 -2.51 13.40
N VAL A 62 0.35 -1.77 14.24
CA VAL A 62 0.36 -2.05 15.68
C VAL A 62 -1.04 -1.91 16.27
N ARG A 63 -1.26 -2.46 17.47
CA ARG A 63 -2.61 -2.60 18.06
C ARG A 63 -3.36 -1.28 18.21
N ASP A 64 -2.67 -0.18 18.48
CA ASP A 64 -3.25 1.16 18.62
C ASP A 64 -3.43 1.91 17.29
N GLY A 65 -3.05 1.30 16.15
CA GLY A 65 -3.17 1.92 14.84
C GLY A 65 -2.19 3.07 14.56
N SER A 66 -1.24 3.35 15.47
CA SER A 66 -0.36 4.54 15.40
C SER A 66 0.74 4.43 14.33
N ARG A 67 1.17 3.21 14.00
CA ARG A 67 2.24 2.93 13.04
C ARG A 67 2.06 1.59 12.35
N LEU A 68 2.73 1.43 11.21
CA LEU A 68 2.81 0.15 10.52
C LEU A 68 3.59 -0.87 11.35
N SER A 69 3.19 -2.14 11.24
CA SER A 69 3.85 -3.25 11.90
C SER A 69 5.20 -3.53 11.24
N ALA A 70 6.29 -3.41 11.99
CA ALA A 70 7.63 -3.74 11.48
C ALA A 70 7.82 -5.22 11.11
N ARG A 71 6.93 -6.10 11.59
CA ARG A 71 6.96 -7.55 11.30
C ARG A 71 6.45 -7.88 9.89
N HIS A 72 5.59 -7.05 9.32
CA HIS A 72 4.94 -7.32 8.04
C HIS A 72 5.43 -6.28 7.04
N ARG A 73 6.20 -6.73 6.04
CA ARG A 73 6.83 -5.85 5.04
C ARG A 73 6.00 -5.68 3.77
N PHE A 74 4.91 -6.42 3.65
CA PHE A 74 4.02 -6.40 2.50
C PHE A 74 2.60 -6.06 2.95
N CYS A 75 1.80 -5.62 2.01
CA CYS A 75 0.36 -5.46 2.17
C CYS A 75 -0.34 -6.74 1.74
N GLU A 76 -1.47 -7.02 2.38
CA GLU A 76 -2.32 -8.16 2.05
C GLU A 76 -3.45 -7.71 1.11
N PRO A 77 -4.09 -8.63 0.39
CA PRO A 77 -5.38 -8.34 -0.25
C PRO A 77 -6.44 -7.94 0.78
N HIS A 78 -7.33 -7.00 0.43
CA HIS A 78 -8.34 -6.47 1.37
C HIS A 78 -9.20 -7.55 2.04
N TYR A 79 -9.55 -8.62 1.31
CA TYR A 79 -10.41 -9.70 1.80
C TYR A 79 -9.77 -10.54 2.92
N VAL A 80 -8.43 -10.48 3.11
CA VAL A 80 -7.75 -11.18 4.21
C VAL A 80 -8.07 -10.55 5.56
N ALA A 81 -8.46 -9.27 5.59
CA ALA A 81 -8.85 -8.58 6.81
C ALA A 81 -10.25 -8.95 7.32
N ASP A 82 -11.05 -9.64 6.49
CA ASP A 82 -12.41 -10.07 6.82
C ASP A 82 -12.46 -11.48 7.44
N SER A 83 -11.30 -12.11 7.64
CA SER A 83 -11.13 -13.48 8.16
C SER A 83 -10.96 -13.55 9.67
#